data_AF-A0A8T4QGW8-F1
#
_entry.id   AF-A0A8T4QGW8-F1
#
_cell.length_a   1.000
_cell.length_b   1.000
_cell.length_c   1.000
_cell.angle_alpha   90.00
_cell.angle_beta   90.00
_cell.angle_gamma   90.00
#
_symmetry.space_group_name_H-M   'P 1'
#
loop_
_entity.id
_entity.type
_entity.pdbx_description
1 polymer ?
#
loop_
_entity_poly.entity_id
_entity_poly.type
_entity_poly.pdbx_seq_one_letter_code
_entity_poly.pdbx_strand_id
1 'polypeptide(L)'
;MKYDEKTFNSAVEDYKKRINNAKNKNFFMIFDTSDKEAFYSIAPLSRALHDLGNDASCVGINGKSEGLEALKDVWEAFEDHENGVNNEKTKALIEFIEDVDKKSKGEFKKIFKKPDVVLEAKQNKFIGSIELPFHAEWSEEYRMKELMQTAEILWKEVYALKKGERVGIGFTLIPTQNLIGHPLEDYLDSYSIIWAMTQTAKKIAEPTMNAYTFRASMLEKSERISELRATLLGCELDKDVDEDLFKKYKKLSKLLKLDRIKPIDLSFSISAKGYPGKHLFGEVIGYPSLNKKTRWQTPAQMIYKLDFYPQTKYDDREPMARVAFTETIPIDIFIETNLVDWADIMARNQRIKDIMDKCDIIYIEGKLNEKYVTKLEVGLVKEDGSRRWVRRSDTDVREKINKTYLQMTGIKAGCMGNIPGGEAFTTPEYMKGIFVGDVVVHVDQSYPLDEKNPLVVECYDDHYKIIDGPKDIIDKISKRKSDAMKMLLEAEKNKSLPKEIIDLKKKNFERVGEFAINTNPKASLCEYLIVNEKIARMMHIALGSGFEPDRSTEYHMDIVFNAPRQKLDVYGIDKQGNEHWILKDGEFAA
;
A
#
# COMPACT_ATOMS: atom_id res chain seq x y z
N MET A 1 -23.43 -19.16 6.21
CA MET A 1 -22.02 -18.95 6.62
C MET A 1 -21.29 -18.74 5.32
N LYS A 2 -20.49 -17.68 5.15
CA LYS A 2 -19.90 -17.36 3.83
C LYS A 2 -18.88 -18.42 3.37
N TYR A 3 -18.24 -19.05 4.36
CA TYR A 3 -17.16 -20.02 4.17
C TYR A 3 -17.33 -21.22 5.09
N ASP A 4 -17.01 -22.40 4.58
CA ASP A 4 -16.86 -23.61 5.40
C ASP A 4 -15.41 -23.72 5.89
N GLU A 5 -15.17 -23.23 7.11
CA GLU A 5 -13.85 -23.26 7.75
C GLU A 5 -13.32 -24.70 7.91
N LYS A 6 -14.19 -25.68 8.12
CA LYS A 6 -13.77 -27.08 8.24
C LYS A 6 -13.27 -27.61 6.90
N THR A 7 -13.98 -27.29 5.81
CA THR A 7 -13.56 -27.64 4.46
C THR A 7 -12.27 -26.91 4.08
N PHE A 8 -12.13 -25.63 4.42
CA PHE A 8 -10.89 -24.87 4.24
C PHE A 8 -9.70 -25.53 4.95
N ASN A 9 -9.84 -25.82 6.25
CA ASN A 9 -8.77 -26.44 7.04
C ASN A 9 -8.44 -27.86 6.54
N SER A 10 -9.44 -28.62 6.08
CA SER A 10 -9.21 -29.92 5.45
C SER A 10 -8.40 -29.81 4.16
N ALA A 11 -8.66 -28.79 3.33
CA ALA A 11 -7.88 -28.52 2.13
C ALA A 11 -6.43 -28.12 2.45
N VAL A 12 -6.22 -27.31 3.50
CA VAL A 12 -4.89 -26.95 3.99
C VAL A 12 -4.10 -28.20 4.38
N GLU A 13 -4.69 -29.11 5.15
CA GLU A 13 -4.03 -30.34 5.57
C GLU A 13 -3.77 -31.32 4.41
N ASP A 14 -4.68 -31.43 3.44
CA ASP A 14 -4.45 -32.23 2.23
C ASP A 14 -3.27 -31.67 1.41
N TYR A 15 -3.19 -30.34 1.22
CA TYR A 15 -2.04 -29.73 0.56
C TYR A 15 -0.74 -29.96 1.33
N LYS A 16 -0.73 -29.78 2.66
CA LYS A 16 0.46 -30.06 3.49
C LYS A 16 0.95 -31.50 3.31
N LYS A 17 0.03 -32.46 3.29
CA LYS A 17 0.32 -33.88 3.08
C LYS A 17 0.88 -34.16 1.69
N ARG A 18 0.37 -33.53 0.64
CA ARG A 18 0.83 -33.74 -0.75
C ARG A 18 2.17 -33.07 -1.03
N ILE A 19 2.38 -31.89 -0.47
CA ILE A 19 3.61 -31.11 -0.68
C ILE A 19 4.80 -31.76 0.01
N ASN A 20 4.60 -32.38 1.18
CA ASN A 20 5.52 -33.22 1.97
C ASN A 20 7.03 -32.87 1.89
N ASN A 21 7.66 -32.55 3.03
CA ASN A 21 9.11 -32.27 3.13
C ASN A 21 9.63 -31.05 2.32
N ALA A 22 8.76 -30.22 1.74
CA ALA A 22 9.16 -28.92 1.22
C ALA A 22 9.21 -27.89 2.36
N LYS A 23 10.42 -27.53 2.80
CA LYS A 23 10.66 -26.43 3.75
C LYS A 23 11.62 -25.43 3.13
N ASN A 24 11.37 -24.13 3.35
CA ASN A 24 12.18 -23.03 2.82
C ASN A 24 12.29 -23.06 1.28
N LYS A 25 11.23 -23.48 0.58
CA LYS A 25 11.12 -23.49 -0.88
C LYS A 25 10.35 -22.26 -1.37
N ASN A 26 10.55 -21.92 -2.63
CA ASN A 26 9.84 -20.84 -3.32
C ASN A 26 8.88 -21.44 -4.34
N PHE A 27 7.60 -21.21 -4.16
CA PHE A 27 6.54 -21.65 -5.05
C PHE A 27 6.09 -20.52 -5.96
N PHE A 28 5.90 -20.83 -7.24
CA PHE A 28 5.32 -19.89 -8.21
C PHE A 28 4.06 -20.47 -8.81
N MET A 29 2.92 -19.83 -8.55
CA MET A 29 1.60 -20.25 -9.02
C MET A 29 1.15 -19.37 -10.19
N ILE A 30 0.72 -20.00 -11.28
CA ILE A 30 0.22 -19.34 -12.48
C ILE A 30 -1.19 -19.84 -12.75
N PHE A 31 -2.14 -18.94 -12.93
CA PHE A 31 -3.53 -19.29 -13.23
C PHE A 31 -4.15 -18.33 -14.24
N ASP A 32 -5.26 -18.74 -14.87
CA ASP A 32 -6.05 -17.84 -15.70
C ASP A 32 -7.05 -17.06 -14.82
N THR A 33 -7.14 -15.76 -15.02
CA THR A 33 -8.08 -14.87 -14.32
C THR A 33 -9.56 -15.22 -14.54
N SER A 34 -9.91 -16.12 -15.48
CA SER A 34 -11.26 -16.67 -15.64
C SER A 34 -11.48 -17.97 -14.87
N ASP A 35 -10.42 -18.59 -14.34
CA ASP A 35 -10.51 -19.84 -13.59
C ASP A 35 -10.81 -19.57 -12.11
N LYS A 36 -12.11 -19.57 -11.79
CA LYS A 36 -12.61 -19.32 -10.41
C LYS A 36 -12.08 -20.39 -9.45
N GLU A 37 -12.15 -21.66 -9.83
CA GLU A 37 -11.75 -22.79 -8.99
C GLU A 37 -10.26 -22.72 -8.64
N ALA A 38 -9.40 -22.46 -9.64
CA ALA A 38 -7.98 -22.25 -9.40
C ALA A 38 -7.74 -21.06 -8.46
N PHE A 39 -8.43 -19.94 -8.68
CA PHE A 39 -8.25 -18.73 -7.86
C PHE A 39 -8.60 -18.96 -6.38
N TYR A 40 -9.76 -19.54 -6.10
CA TYR A 40 -10.18 -19.84 -4.72
C TYR A 40 -9.32 -20.95 -4.08
N SER A 41 -8.75 -21.87 -4.88
CA SER A 41 -7.82 -22.89 -4.36
C SER A 41 -6.49 -22.31 -3.87
N ILE A 42 -6.11 -21.10 -4.30
CA ILE A 42 -4.88 -20.43 -3.83
C ILE A 42 -4.97 -20.08 -2.34
N ALA A 43 -6.15 -19.83 -1.78
CA ALA A 43 -6.29 -19.47 -0.37
C ALA A 43 -5.81 -20.60 0.57
N PRO A 44 -6.37 -21.83 0.53
CA PRO A 44 -5.87 -22.93 1.35
C PRO A 44 -4.47 -23.38 0.94
N LEU A 45 -4.10 -23.29 -0.35
CA LEU A 45 -2.74 -23.63 -0.81
C LEU A 45 -1.69 -22.70 -0.21
N SER A 46 -1.93 -21.38 -0.23
CA SER A 46 -0.99 -20.40 0.31
C SER A 46 -0.83 -20.54 1.83
N ARG A 47 -1.92 -20.82 2.56
CA ARG A 47 -1.86 -21.19 3.98
C ARG A 47 -0.97 -22.41 4.22
N ALA A 48 -1.19 -23.49 3.46
CA ALA A 48 -0.42 -24.72 3.56
C ALA A 48 1.08 -24.49 3.28
N LEU A 49 1.39 -23.68 2.28
CA LEU A 49 2.77 -23.32 1.93
C LEU A 49 3.45 -22.55 3.06
N HIS A 50 2.76 -21.57 3.65
CA HIS A 50 3.32 -20.77 4.73
C HIS A 50 3.49 -21.59 6.03
N ASP A 51 2.53 -22.45 6.37
CA ASP A 51 2.62 -23.40 7.50
C ASP A 51 3.86 -24.30 7.40
N LEU A 52 4.26 -24.67 6.18
CA LEU A 52 5.44 -25.47 5.90
C LEU A 52 6.74 -24.63 5.85
N GLY A 53 6.66 -23.32 6.07
CA GLY A 53 7.79 -22.39 6.01
C GLY A 53 8.29 -22.12 4.59
N ASN A 54 7.39 -22.11 3.61
CA ASN A 54 7.70 -21.80 2.22
C ASN A 54 7.25 -20.40 1.83
N ASP A 55 7.94 -19.82 0.85
CA ASP A 55 7.54 -18.60 0.17
C ASP A 55 6.71 -18.94 -1.07
N ALA A 56 5.79 -18.04 -1.42
CA ALA A 56 4.89 -18.20 -2.53
C ALA A 56 4.72 -16.87 -3.28
N SER A 57 4.65 -16.97 -4.60
CA SER A 57 4.29 -15.88 -5.51
C SER A 57 3.22 -16.39 -6.46
N CYS A 58 2.29 -15.52 -6.82
CA CYS A 58 1.17 -15.87 -7.68
C CYS A 58 0.96 -14.83 -8.77
N VAL A 59 0.62 -15.29 -9.97
CA VAL A 59 0.17 -14.44 -11.07
C VAL A 59 -1.05 -15.02 -11.76
N GLY A 60 -2.10 -14.21 -11.85
CA GLY A 60 -3.27 -14.47 -12.67
C GLY A 60 -3.15 -13.70 -13.98
N ILE A 61 -3.23 -14.40 -15.10
CA ILE A 61 -3.11 -13.83 -16.45
C ILE A 61 -4.38 -14.07 -17.26
N ASN A 62 -4.53 -13.41 -18.40
CA ASN A 62 -5.58 -13.70 -19.37
C ASN A 62 -4.91 -14.23 -20.65
N GLY A 63 -4.79 -15.55 -20.78
CA GLY A 63 -4.03 -16.16 -21.88
C GLY A 63 -2.51 -15.97 -21.79
N LYS A 64 -1.95 -14.96 -22.46
CA LYS A 64 -0.49 -14.74 -22.54
C LYS A 64 -0.06 -13.53 -21.69
N SER A 65 1.14 -13.59 -21.13
CA SER A 65 1.74 -12.48 -20.37
C SER A 65 3.19 -12.25 -20.78
N GLU A 66 3.46 -11.09 -21.40
CA GLU A 66 4.81 -10.71 -21.81
C GLU A 66 5.78 -10.62 -20.63
N GLY A 67 5.30 -10.13 -19.48
CA GLY A 67 6.08 -10.05 -18.25
C GLY A 67 6.42 -11.43 -17.67
N LEU A 68 5.51 -12.40 -17.76
CA LEU A 68 5.77 -13.78 -17.36
C LEU A 68 6.81 -14.44 -18.28
N GLU A 69 6.68 -14.25 -19.59
CA GLU A 69 7.66 -14.79 -20.54
C GLU A 69 9.03 -14.09 -20.38
N ALA A 70 9.08 -12.80 -20.05
CA ALA A 70 10.35 -12.12 -19.74
C ALA A 70 11.03 -12.70 -18.50
N LEU A 71 10.25 -13.03 -17.47
CA LEU A 71 10.75 -13.65 -16.25
C LEU A 71 11.32 -15.05 -16.53
N LYS A 72 10.66 -15.84 -17.38
CA LYS A 72 11.15 -17.17 -17.82
C LYS A 72 12.47 -17.07 -18.57
N ASP A 73 12.58 -16.15 -19.53
CA ASP A 73 13.83 -15.94 -20.28
C ASP A 73 15.01 -15.56 -19.38
N VAL A 74 14.76 -14.75 -18.34
CA VAL A 74 15.80 -14.37 -17.36
C VAL A 74 16.22 -15.57 -16.52
N TRP A 75 15.29 -16.41 -16.06
CA TRP A 75 15.61 -17.64 -15.34
C TRP A 75 16.38 -18.63 -16.20
N GLU A 76 15.98 -18.82 -17.46
CA GLU A 76 16.69 -19.69 -18.41
C GLU A 76 18.12 -19.19 -18.65
N ALA A 77 18.31 -17.89 -18.88
CA ALA A 77 19.65 -17.32 -19.03
C ALA A 77 20.52 -17.47 -17.76
N PHE A 78 19.92 -17.42 -16.57
CA PHE A 78 20.64 -17.64 -15.32
C PHE A 78 21.01 -19.12 -15.14
N GLU A 79 20.07 -20.04 -15.41
CA GLU A 79 20.28 -21.48 -15.34
C GLU A 79 21.32 -21.97 -16.36
N ASP A 80 21.26 -21.47 -17.59
CA ASP A 80 22.27 -21.68 -18.63
C ASP A 80 23.68 -21.32 -18.12
N HIS A 81 23.82 -20.15 -17.48
CA HIS A 81 25.10 -19.75 -16.91
C HIS A 81 25.59 -20.73 -15.83
N GLU A 82 24.72 -21.10 -14.89
CA GLU A 82 25.07 -22.04 -13.80
C GLU A 82 25.44 -23.43 -14.35
N ASN A 83 24.91 -23.80 -15.52
CA ASN A 83 25.24 -25.02 -16.26
C ASN A 83 26.48 -24.88 -17.17
N GLY A 84 27.20 -23.76 -17.09
CA GLY A 84 28.44 -23.53 -17.85
C GLY A 84 28.24 -23.02 -19.28
N VAL A 85 27.02 -22.68 -19.68
CA VAL A 85 26.74 -22.09 -21.00
C VAL A 85 27.23 -20.64 -21.01
N ASN A 86 28.22 -20.39 -21.86
CA ASN A 86 28.82 -19.06 -22.00
C ASN A 86 28.47 -18.44 -23.35
N ASN A 87 27.40 -17.63 -23.37
CA ASN A 87 26.95 -16.89 -24.55
C ASN A 87 26.71 -15.41 -24.19
N GLU A 88 26.37 -14.58 -25.18
CA GLU A 88 26.22 -13.14 -24.94
C GLU A 88 25.10 -12.80 -23.94
N LYS A 89 24.03 -13.60 -23.89
CA LYS A 89 22.93 -13.42 -22.91
C LYS A 89 23.41 -13.73 -21.49
N THR A 90 24.05 -14.88 -21.30
CA THR A 90 24.52 -15.31 -19.97
C THR A 90 25.60 -14.38 -19.43
N LYS A 91 26.54 -13.94 -20.27
CA LYS A 91 27.54 -12.93 -19.91
C LYS A 91 26.90 -11.61 -19.49
N ALA A 92 26.00 -11.06 -20.30
CA ALA A 92 25.37 -9.78 -20.00
C ALA A 92 24.54 -9.81 -18.71
N LEU A 93 23.88 -10.94 -18.43
CA LEU A 93 23.13 -11.14 -17.19
C LEU A 93 24.05 -11.14 -15.96
N ILE A 94 25.14 -11.89 -16.02
CA ILE A 94 26.06 -12.02 -14.89
C ILE A 94 26.87 -10.75 -14.66
N GLU A 95 27.30 -10.06 -15.73
CA GLU A 95 27.94 -8.73 -15.63
C GLU A 95 27.04 -7.72 -14.90
N PHE A 96 25.73 -7.77 -15.14
CA PHE A 96 24.75 -6.93 -14.43
C PHE A 96 24.60 -7.37 -12.96
N ILE A 97 24.45 -8.68 -12.71
CA ILE A 97 24.30 -9.22 -11.35
C ILE A 97 25.51 -8.87 -10.48
N GLU A 98 26.73 -9.10 -10.96
CA GLU A 98 27.96 -8.88 -10.20
C GLU A 98 28.14 -7.44 -9.73
N ASP A 99 27.69 -6.46 -10.50
CA ASP A 99 27.83 -5.05 -10.11
C ASP A 99 26.95 -4.66 -8.93
N VAL A 100 25.74 -5.22 -8.86
CA VAL A 100 24.86 -5.06 -7.69
C VAL A 100 25.37 -5.92 -6.54
N ASP A 101 25.81 -7.13 -6.83
CA ASP A 101 26.11 -8.15 -5.83
C ASP A 101 27.33 -7.81 -4.96
N LYS A 102 28.26 -7.01 -5.50
CA LYS A 102 29.36 -6.37 -4.74
C LYS A 102 28.86 -5.59 -3.53
N LYS A 103 27.69 -4.93 -3.63
CA LYS A 103 27.09 -4.16 -2.53
C LYS A 103 26.18 -5.01 -1.65
N SER A 104 25.45 -5.96 -2.22
CA SER A 104 24.52 -6.83 -1.49
C SER A 104 25.15 -8.10 -0.90
N LYS A 105 26.46 -8.31 -1.08
CA LYS A 105 27.22 -9.43 -0.49
C LYS A 105 26.67 -10.83 -0.85
N GLY A 106 26.37 -11.09 -2.11
CA GLY A 106 25.87 -12.40 -2.55
C GLY A 106 24.35 -12.54 -2.55
N GLU A 107 23.62 -11.59 -1.95
CA GLU A 107 22.16 -11.71 -1.81
C GLU A 107 21.41 -11.38 -3.11
N PHE A 108 21.95 -10.53 -3.98
CA PHE A 108 21.25 -10.14 -5.20
C PHE A 108 21.26 -11.27 -6.22
N LYS A 109 22.39 -12.00 -6.36
CA LYS A 109 22.44 -13.18 -7.24
C LYS A 109 21.33 -14.20 -6.93
N LYS A 110 20.90 -14.31 -5.67
CA LYS A 110 19.88 -15.29 -5.26
C LYS A 110 18.52 -15.05 -5.92
N ILE A 111 18.17 -13.80 -6.26
CA ILE A 111 16.83 -13.49 -6.80
C ILE A 111 16.62 -14.00 -8.24
N PHE A 112 17.70 -14.26 -8.97
CA PHE A 112 17.68 -14.74 -10.37
C PHE A 112 17.52 -16.26 -10.49
N LYS A 113 17.62 -16.99 -9.38
CA LYS A 113 17.36 -18.42 -9.37
C LYS A 113 15.87 -18.67 -9.63
N LYS A 114 15.57 -19.64 -10.49
CA LYS A 114 14.22 -20.14 -10.76
C LYS A 114 13.47 -20.54 -9.46
N PRO A 115 12.13 -20.46 -9.42
CA PRO A 115 11.33 -21.05 -8.35
C PRO A 115 11.67 -22.53 -8.15
N ASP A 116 11.63 -22.99 -6.91
CA ASP A 116 11.84 -24.41 -6.59
C ASP A 116 10.69 -25.26 -7.14
N VAL A 117 9.48 -24.71 -7.16
CA VAL A 117 8.28 -25.35 -7.68
C VAL A 117 7.50 -24.32 -8.50
N VAL A 118 7.14 -24.68 -9.73
CA VAL A 118 6.21 -23.91 -10.58
C VAL A 118 4.94 -24.73 -10.73
N LEU A 119 3.79 -24.10 -10.44
CA LEU A 119 2.46 -24.69 -10.47
C LEU A 119 1.60 -23.94 -11.46
N GLU A 120 1.21 -24.58 -12.56
CA GLU A 120 0.28 -24.03 -13.55
C GLU A 120 -1.11 -24.62 -13.35
N ALA A 121 -2.12 -23.77 -13.16
CA ALA A 121 -3.52 -24.17 -13.10
C ALA A 121 -3.96 -24.70 -14.48
N LYS A 122 -4.37 -25.96 -14.53
CA LYS A 122 -4.87 -26.62 -15.76
C LYS A 122 -5.99 -27.58 -15.38
N GLN A 123 -7.10 -27.51 -16.11
CA GLN A 123 -8.28 -28.35 -15.89
C GLN A 123 -8.84 -28.15 -14.48
N ASN A 124 -8.60 -29.10 -13.56
CA ASN A 124 -9.11 -29.10 -12.19
C ASN A 124 -7.99 -29.27 -11.14
N LYS A 125 -6.75 -28.92 -11.50
CA LYS A 125 -5.57 -29.08 -10.65
C LYS A 125 -4.47 -28.08 -11.00
N PHE A 126 -3.58 -27.85 -10.05
CA PHE A 126 -2.27 -27.25 -10.29
C PHE A 126 -1.28 -28.33 -10.73
N ILE A 127 -0.59 -28.10 -11.83
CA ILE A 127 0.36 -29.04 -12.44
C ILE A 127 1.76 -28.44 -12.45
N GLY A 128 2.73 -29.21 -11.97
CA GLY A 128 4.14 -28.84 -11.93
C GLY A 128 5.02 -30.06 -11.70
N SER A 129 6.08 -29.92 -10.88
CA SER A 129 6.82 -31.06 -10.33
C SER A 129 5.99 -31.88 -9.33
N ILE A 130 4.88 -31.31 -8.85
CA ILE A 130 3.84 -31.95 -8.05
C ILE A 130 2.49 -31.63 -8.68
N GLU A 131 1.50 -32.50 -8.47
CA GLU A 131 0.12 -32.25 -8.86
C GLU A 131 -0.75 -32.06 -7.61
N LEU A 132 -1.50 -30.96 -7.58
CA LEU A 132 -2.33 -30.58 -6.45
C LEU A 132 -3.76 -30.33 -6.95
N PRO A 133 -4.79 -31.04 -6.45
CA PRO A 133 -6.16 -30.80 -6.86
C PRO A 133 -6.61 -29.38 -6.47
N PHE A 134 -7.60 -28.84 -7.19
CA PHE A 134 -8.30 -27.66 -6.71
C PHE A 134 -9.16 -27.99 -5.48
N HIS A 135 -9.23 -27.03 -4.57
CA HIS A 135 -10.01 -27.04 -3.33
C HIS A 135 -10.66 -25.66 -3.17
N ALA A 136 -11.79 -25.44 -3.83
CA ALA A 136 -12.54 -24.18 -3.81
C ALA A 136 -13.91 -24.30 -3.11
N GLU A 137 -14.30 -25.51 -2.72
CA GLU A 137 -15.59 -25.87 -2.12
C GLU A 137 -15.79 -25.26 -0.73
N TRP A 138 -14.72 -24.72 -0.14
CA TRP A 138 -14.81 -23.93 1.09
C TRP A 138 -15.54 -22.60 0.90
N SER A 139 -15.66 -22.12 -0.35
CA SER A 139 -16.24 -20.82 -0.68
C SER A 139 -17.69 -20.93 -1.16
N GLU A 140 -18.57 -20.12 -0.56
CA GLU A 140 -19.95 -19.94 -1.03
C GLU A 140 -20.16 -18.50 -1.53
N GLU A 141 -21.01 -18.32 -2.54
CA GLU A 141 -21.33 -16.98 -3.02
C GLU A 141 -22.15 -16.21 -1.98
N TYR A 142 -21.64 -15.05 -1.56
CA TYR A 142 -22.28 -14.19 -0.58
C TYR A 142 -22.39 -12.76 -1.09
N ARG A 143 -23.62 -12.23 -1.21
CA ARG A 143 -23.93 -10.88 -1.72
C ARG A 143 -23.19 -10.53 -3.02
N MET A 144 -22.92 -11.53 -3.86
CA MET A 144 -22.08 -11.37 -5.05
C MET A 144 -22.66 -10.36 -6.04
N LYS A 145 -23.99 -10.24 -6.12
CA LYS A 145 -24.65 -9.24 -6.96
C LYS A 145 -24.30 -7.82 -6.52
N GLU A 146 -24.47 -7.52 -5.24
CA GLU A 146 -24.13 -6.22 -4.65
C GLU A 146 -22.63 -5.97 -4.72
N LEU A 147 -21.80 -6.97 -4.45
CA LEU A 147 -20.34 -6.86 -4.53
C LEU A 147 -19.87 -6.51 -5.95
N MET A 148 -20.45 -7.17 -6.97
CA MET A 148 -20.19 -6.84 -8.38
C MET A 148 -20.67 -5.44 -8.73
N GLN A 149 -21.82 -5.01 -8.22
CA GLN A 149 -22.32 -3.64 -8.41
C GLN A 149 -21.38 -2.61 -7.75
N THR A 150 -20.90 -2.86 -6.55
CA THR A 150 -19.90 -2.03 -5.86
C THR A 150 -18.63 -1.92 -6.69
N ALA A 151 -18.10 -3.04 -7.18
CA ALA A 151 -16.91 -3.06 -8.03
C ALA A 151 -17.12 -2.29 -9.35
N GLU A 152 -18.28 -2.40 -9.99
CA GLU A 152 -18.63 -1.60 -11.18
C GLU A 152 -18.64 -0.10 -10.91
N ILE A 153 -19.22 0.32 -9.78
CA ILE A 153 -19.24 1.73 -9.36
C ILE A 153 -17.82 2.22 -9.10
N LEU A 154 -16.98 1.46 -8.40
CA LEU A 154 -15.59 1.83 -8.17
C LEU A 154 -14.82 1.99 -9.50
N TRP A 155 -14.93 1.04 -10.43
CA TRP A 155 -14.25 1.17 -11.72
C TRP A 155 -14.74 2.37 -12.52
N LYS A 156 -16.02 2.70 -12.43
CA LYS A 156 -16.63 3.80 -13.18
C LYS A 156 -16.36 5.17 -12.54
N GLU A 157 -16.64 5.33 -11.27
CA GLU A 157 -16.72 6.62 -10.59
C GLU A 157 -15.42 7.00 -9.89
N VAL A 158 -14.69 6.02 -9.38
CA VAL A 158 -13.42 6.20 -8.64
C VAL A 158 -12.22 6.15 -9.59
N TYR A 159 -12.19 5.16 -10.49
CA TYR A 159 -11.07 4.98 -11.43
C TYR A 159 -11.28 5.56 -12.83
N ALA A 160 -12.53 5.78 -13.23
CA ALA A 160 -12.91 6.07 -14.61
C ALA A 160 -12.19 5.13 -15.62
N LEU A 161 -12.27 3.82 -15.38
CA LEU A 161 -11.56 2.78 -16.13
C LEU A 161 -11.82 2.88 -17.63
N LYS A 162 -10.74 2.91 -18.43
CA LYS A 162 -10.81 3.10 -19.89
C LYS A 162 -10.45 1.79 -20.60
N LYS A 163 -11.01 1.62 -21.81
CA LYS A 163 -10.71 0.46 -22.65
C LYS A 163 -9.22 0.41 -23.01
N GLY A 164 -8.61 -0.77 -22.85
CA GLY A 164 -7.20 -1.01 -23.16
C GLY A 164 -6.22 -0.61 -22.07
N GLU A 165 -6.67 -0.08 -20.93
CA GLU A 165 -5.80 0.13 -19.78
C GLU A 165 -5.34 -1.21 -19.19
N ARG A 166 -4.07 -1.29 -18.76
CA ARG A 166 -3.51 -2.44 -18.06
C ARG A 166 -3.78 -2.32 -16.58
N VAL A 167 -4.66 -3.18 -16.08
CA VAL A 167 -5.14 -3.15 -14.69
C VAL A 167 -4.36 -4.17 -13.85
N GLY A 168 -3.67 -3.68 -12.83
CA GLY A 168 -3.03 -4.55 -11.82
C GLY A 168 -3.96 -4.75 -10.63
N ILE A 169 -4.25 -6.00 -10.28
CA ILE A 169 -5.08 -6.34 -9.10
C ILE A 169 -4.24 -7.14 -8.11
N GLY A 170 -3.93 -6.55 -6.97
CA GLY A 170 -3.15 -7.15 -5.90
C GLY A 170 -4.04 -7.77 -4.82
N PHE A 171 -3.75 -9.00 -4.41
CA PHE A 171 -4.45 -9.65 -3.30
C PHE A 171 -3.47 -10.20 -2.26
N THR A 172 -3.98 -10.57 -1.08
CA THR A 172 -3.15 -11.11 0.01
C THR A 172 -3.23 -12.63 0.02
N LEU A 173 -2.08 -13.30 0.04
CA LEU A 173 -2.00 -14.73 0.34
C LEU A 173 -2.35 -14.99 1.80
N ILE A 174 -2.96 -16.14 2.12
CA ILE A 174 -3.33 -16.44 3.51
C ILE A 174 -2.05 -16.78 4.30
N PRO A 175 -1.65 -15.97 5.30
CA PRO A 175 -0.38 -16.19 5.99
C PRO A 175 -0.51 -17.35 6.99
N THR A 176 0.43 -17.58 7.91
CA THR A 176 0.22 -18.50 9.05
C THR A 176 -0.72 -17.90 10.10
N GLN A 177 -1.29 -18.72 10.99
CA GLN A 177 -2.26 -18.23 12.00
C GLN A 177 -1.70 -17.13 12.90
N ASN A 178 -0.41 -17.17 13.23
CA ASN A 178 0.26 -16.14 14.04
C ASN A 178 0.53 -14.81 13.29
N LEU A 179 0.41 -14.81 11.97
CA LEU A 179 0.59 -13.64 11.11
C LEU A 179 -0.73 -13.11 10.54
N ILE A 180 -1.85 -13.69 10.97
CA ILE A 180 -3.17 -13.13 10.74
C ILE A 180 -3.46 -12.10 11.84
N GLY A 181 -3.92 -10.92 11.42
CA GLY A 181 -4.26 -9.80 12.32
C GLY A 181 -5.73 -9.64 12.70
N HIS A 182 -6.62 -10.27 11.93
CA HIS A 182 -8.08 -10.18 11.99
C HIS A 182 -8.68 -11.58 11.79
N PRO A 183 -9.97 -11.85 12.00
CA PRO A 183 -10.56 -13.15 11.69
C PRO A 183 -10.18 -13.69 10.30
N LEU A 184 -10.02 -15.03 10.19
CA LEU A 184 -9.67 -15.68 8.92
C LEU A 184 -10.70 -15.35 7.82
N GLU A 185 -11.98 -15.26 8.19
CA GLU A 185 -13.08 -14.90 7.30
C GLU A 185 -12.82 -13.59 6.53
N ASP A 186 -12.16 -12.60 7.12
CA ASP A 186 -11.89 -11.31 6.46
C ASP A 186 -10.81 -11.43 5.37
N TYR A 187 -9.85 -12.33 5.58
CA TYR A 187 -8.86 -12.68 4.56
C TYR A 187 -9.51 -13.47 3.43
N LEU A 188 -10.48 -14.35 3.74
CA LEU A 188 -11.23 -15.10 2.73
C LEU A 188 -12.19 -14.18 1.94
N ASP A 189 -12.81 -13.20 2.60
CA ASP A 189 -13.63 -12.14 1.98
C ASP A 189 -12.84 -11.34 0.94
N SER A 190 -11.54 -11.14 1.16
CA SER A 190 -10.65 -10.50 0.18
C SER A 190 -10.62 -11.22 -1.18
N TYR A 191 -10.75 -12.55 -1.22
CA TYR A 191 -10.77 -13.31 -2.48
C TYR A 191 -12.05 -12.98 -3.27
N SER A 192 -13.20 -12.94 -2.60
CA SER A 192 -14.46 -12.58 -3.25
C SER A 192 -14.46 -11.13 -3.76
N ILE A 193 -13.89 -10.20 -3.00
CA ILE A 193 -13.71 -8.79 -3.43
C ILE A 193 -12.82 -8.72 -4.67
N ILE A 194 -11.67 -9.41 -4.66
CA ILE A 194 -10.72 -9.43 -5.77
C ILE A 194 -11.31 -10.09 -7.02
N TRP A 195 -12.07 -11.16 -6.83
CA TRP A 195 -12.80 -11.82 -7.91
C TRP A 195 -13.78 -10.83 -8.55
N ALA A 196 -14.61 -10.15 -7.75
CA ALA A 196 -15.58 -9.18 -8.26
C ALA A 196 -14.91 -8.00 -8.97
N MET A 197 -13.87 -7.42 -8.37
CA MET A 197 -13.06 -6.35 -8.98
C MET A 197 -12.46 -6.79 -10.31
N THR A 198 -12.00 -8.04 -10.42
CA THR A 198 -11.43 -8.56 -11.67
C THR A 198 -12.49 -8.81 -12.73
N GLN A 199 -13.59 -9.50 -12.40
CA GLN A 199 -14.63 -9.85 -13.38
C GLN A 199 -15.32 -8.61 -13.94
N THR A 200 -15.47 -7.56 -13.13
CA THR A 200 -16.03 -6.27 -13.59
C THR A 200 -15.03 -5.49 -14.45
N ALA A 201 -13.74 -5.46 -14.09
CA ALA A 201 -12.70 -4.84 -14.91
C ALA A 201 -12.57 -5.50 -16.29
N LYS A 202 -12.70 -6.83 -16.39
CA LYS A 202 -12.66 -7.60 -17.64
C LYS A 202 -13.68 -7.16 -18.69
N LYS A 203 -14.77 -6.51 -18.28
CA LYS A 203 -15.78 -5.98 -19.21
C LYS A 203 -15.25 -4.80 -20.05
N ILE A 204 -14.16 -4.17 -19.61
CA ILE A 204 -13.63 -2.93 -20.19
C ILE A 204 -12.14 -3.06 -20.55
N ALA A 205 -11.36 -3.75 -19.72
CA ALA A 205 -9.90 -3.79 -19.76
C ALA A 205 -9.37 -5.23 -19.57
N GLU A 206 -8.06 -5.40 -19.63
CA GLU A 206 -7.38 -6.68 -19.40
C GLU A 206 -6.67 -6.65 -18.03
N PRO A 207 -7.33 -7.14 -16.96
CA PRO A 207 -6.73 -7.18 -15.65
C PRO A 207 -5.77 -8.36 -15.49
N THR A 208 -4.75 -8.14 -14.66
CA THR A 208 -3.86 -9.19 -14.14
C THR A 208 -3.99 -9.25 -12.63
N MET A 209 -3.91 -10.45 -12.06
CA MET A 209 -3.88 -10.63 -10.61
C MET A 209 -2.47 -10.94 -10.13
N ASN A 210 -2.11 -10.50 -8.93
CA ASN A 210 -0.85 -10.87 -8.32
C ASN A 210 -0.92 -10.88 -6.79
N ALA A 211 -0.14 -11.78 -6.19
CA ALA A 211 0.05 -11.85 -4.75
C ALA A 211 1.41 -12.50 -4.45
N TYR A 212 1.93 -12.28 -3.25
CA TYR A 212 3.16 -12.92 -2.78
C TYR A 212 3.17 -12.97 -1.25
N THR A 213 4.04 -13.79 -0.68
CA THR A 213 4.17 -13.93 0.78
C THR A 213 4.60 -12.62 1.43
N PHE A 214 3.82 -12.13 2.39
CA PHE A 214 4.16 -10.96 3.20
C PHE A 214 5.13 -11.32 4.33
N ARG A 215 5.76 -10.30 4.90
CA ARG A 215 6.77 -10.38 5.96
C ARG A 215 6.24 -9.86 7.28
N ALA A 216 6.73 -10.43 8.37
CA ALA A 216 6.38 -9.96 9.71
C ALA A 216 7.06 -8.62 10.03
N SER A 217 8.24 -8.36 9.44
CA SER A 217 8.96 -7.10 9.54
C SER A 217 9.27 -6.52 8.17
N MET A 218 9.19 -5.19 8.07
CA MET A 218 9.67 -4.45 6.91
C MET A 218 11.18 -4.60 6.68
N LEU A 219 11.94 -5.10 7.67
CA LEU A 219 13.37 -5.33 7.55
C LEU A 219 13.72 -6.66 6.86
N GLU A 220 12.76 -7.56 6.75
CA GLU A 220 12.94 -8.82 6.04
C GLU A 220 12.97 -8.59 4.52
N LYS A 221 13.66 -9.46 3.80
CA LYS A 221 13.74 -9.38 2.34
C LYS A 221 12.39 -9.71 1.72
N SER A 222 12.02 -9.03 0.65
CA SER A 222 10.83 -9.38 -0.13
C SER A 222 10.87 -10.81 -0.66
N GLU A 223 9.71 -11.34 -1.01
CA GLU A 223 9.60 -12.62 -1.72
C GLU A 223 10.38 -12.54 -3.02
N ARG A 224 11.11 -13.61 -3.33
CA ARG A 224 12.19 -13.60 -4.31
C ARG A 224 11.70 -13.30 -5.74
N ILE A 225 10.57 -13.87 -6.12
CA ILE A 225 10.00 -13.72 -7.46
C ILE A 225 9.42 -12.32 -7.63
N SER A 226 8.70 -11.81 -6.63
CA SER A 226 8.21 -10.43 -6.63
C SER A 226 9.36 -9.42 -6.64
N GLU A 227 10.45 -9.69 -5.91
CA GLU A 227 11.68 -8.91 -5.91
C GLU A 227 12.34 -8.84 -7.29
N LEU A 228 12.47 -9.99 -7.97
CA LEU A 228 13.02 -10.04 -9.34
C LEU A 228 12.12 -9.28 -10.32
N ARG A 229 10.79 -9.47 -10.25
CA ARG A 229 9.83 -8.76 -11.11
C ARG A 229 9.93 -7.24 -10.93
N ALA A 230 9.98 -6.78 -9.68
CA ALA A 230 10.17 -5.37 -9.36
C ALA A 230 11.52 -4.87 -9.90
N THR A 231 12.60 -5.60 -9.67
CA THR A 231 13.95 -5.25 -10.14
C THR A 231 14.00 -5.07 -11.65
N LEU A 232 13.45 -6.04 -12.40
CA LEU A 232 13.43 -5.98 -13.86
C LEU A 232 12.62 -4.78 -14.35
N LEU A 233 11.44 -4.53 -13.79
CA LEU A 233 10.61 -3.39 -14.17
C LEU A 233 11.31 -2.05 -13.86
N GLY A 234 11.90 -1.89 -12.67
CA GLY A 234 12.60 -0.67 -12.30
C GLY A 234 13.83 -0.41 -13.18
N CYS A 235 14.63 -1.44 -13.45
CA CYS A 235 15.79 -1.31 -14.32
C CYS A 235 15.39 -1.01 -15.77
N GLU A 236 14.27 -1.56 -16.25
CA GLU A 236 13.74 -1.26 -17.58
C GLU A 236 13.31 0.21 -17.72
N LEU A 237 12.75 0.80 -16.65
CA LEU A 237 12.36 2.21 -16.61
C LEU A 237 13.55 3.18 -16.52
N ASP A 238 14.73 2.70 -16.09
CA ASP A 238 15.95 3.48 -15.89
C ASP A 238 17.10 3.10 -16.86
N LYS A 239 16.89 2.15 -17.77
CA LYS A 239 17.97 1.59 -18.61
C LYS A 239 18.70 2.61 -19.49
N ASP A 240 18.07 3.75 -19.74
CA ASP A 240 18.63 4.85 -20.53
C ASP A 240 19.40 5.88 -19.71
N VAL A 241 19.49 5.70 -18.38
CA VAL A 241 20.36 6.50 -17.53
C VAL A 241 21.82 6.20 -17.86
N ASP A 242 22.62 7.26 -17.99
CA ASP A 242 24.05 7.18 -18.23
C ASP A 242 24.82 6.82 -16.94
N GLU A 243 24.59 5.61 -16.45
CA GLU A 243 25.31 4.98 -15.34
C GLU A 243 25.70 3.55 -15.75
N ASP A 244 26.92 3.12 -15.43
CA ASP A 244 27.49 1.88 -15.98
C ASP A 244 26.62 0.63 -15.70
N LEU A 245 26.01 0.56 -14.51
CA LEU A 245 25.08 -0.51 -14.16
C LEU A 245 23.86 -0.56 -15.12
N PHE A 246 23.27 0.59 -15.43
CA PHE A 246 22.10 0.67 -16.31
C PHE A 246 22.47 0.49 -17.78
N LYS A 247 23.68 0.85 -18.21
CA LYS A 247 24.22 0.48 -19.53
C LYS A 247 24.34 -1.04 -19.68
N LYS A 248 24.83 -1.73 -18.64
CA LYS A 248 24.88 -3.21 -18.60
C LYS A 248 23.47 -3.80 -18.66
N TYR A 249 22.55 -3.27 -17.87
CA TYR A 249 21.15 -3.69 -17.94
C TYR A 249 20.53 -3.44 -19.32
N LYS A 250 20.81 -2.31 -19.98
CA LYS A 250 20.32 -2.01 -21.34
C LYS A 250 20.80 -3.05 -22.36
N LYS A 251 22.07 -3.50 -22.26
CA LYS A 251 22.60 -4.61 -23.07
C LYS A 251 21.82 -5.90 -22.80
N LEU A 252 21.61 -6.25 -21.53
CA LEU A 252 20.81 -7.40 -21.13
C LEU A 252 19.36 -7.32 -21.66
N SER A 253 18.71 -6.18 -21.46
CA SER A 253 17.34 -5.90 -21.93
C SER A 253 17.21 -6.10 -23.43
N LYS A 254 18.18 -5.64 -24.24
CA LYS A 254 18.20 -5.88 -25.69
C LYS A 254 18.33 -7.37 -26.04
N LEU A 255 19.19 -8.10 -25.35
CA LEU A 255 19.48 -9.51 -25.64
C LEU A 255 18.33 -10.46 -25.24
N LEU A 256 17.62 -10.14 -24.16
CA LEU A 256 16.48 -10.90 -23.65
C LEU A 256 15.12 -10.28 -24.05
N LYS A 257 15.11 -9.17 -24.79
CA LYS A 257 13.90 -8.41 -25.19
C LYS A 257 13.02 -8.07 -23.98
N LEU A 258 13.61 -7.48 -22.95
CA LEU A 258 12.94 -7.15 -21.68
C LEU A 258 12.08 -5.88 -21.75
N ASP A 259 12.15 -5.14 -22.85
CA ASP A 259 11.28 -3.99 -23.11
C ASP A 259 9.79 -4.34 -23.21
N ARG A 260 9.47 -5.63 -23.31
CA ARG A 260 8.10 -6.16 -23.17
C ARG A 260 7.57 -6.16 -21.73
N ILE A 261 8.42 -5.92 -20.73
CA ILE A 261 7.96 -5.66 -19.36
C ILE A 261 7.44 -4.22 -19.32
N LYS A 262 6.13 -4.07 -19.21
CA LYS A 262 5.49 -2.75 -19.24
C LYS A 262 4.84 -2.39 -17.89
N PRO A 263 4.89 -1.12 -17.45
CA PRO A 263 4.24 -0.68 -16.22
C PRO A 263 2.72 -0.71 -16.38
N ILE A 264 1.98 -1.04 -15.34
CA ILE A 264 0.50 -0.93 -15.33
C ILE A 264 0.03 0.50 -15.59
N ASP A 265 -1.25 0.67 -15.97
CA ASP A 265 -1.88 1.99 -16.12
C ASP A 265 -2.66 2.40 -14.84
N LEU A 266 -3.09 1.40 -14.08
CA LEU A 266 -3.67 1.57 -12.74
C LEU A 266 -3.57 0.29 -11.92
N SER A 267 -3.67 0.41 -10.60
CA SER A 267 -3.82 -0.73 -9.69
C SER A 267 -4.88 -0.56 -8.64
N PHE A 268 -5.55 -1.67 -8.33
CA PHE A 268 -6.28 -1.89 -7.08
C PHE A 268 -5.56 -2.96 -6.26
N SER A 269 -5.43 -2.78 -4.94
CA SER A 269 -4.89 -3.84 -4.08
C SER A 269 -5.60 -3.94 -2.73
N ILE A 270 -5.61 -5.14 -2.17
CA ILE A 270 -5.99 -5.38 -0.78
C ILE A 270 -4.71 -5.62 0.04
N SER A 271 -4.46 -4.78 1.05
CA SER A 271 -3.40 -4.97 2.04
C SER A 271 -3.90 -5.76 3.25
N ALA A 272 -2.99 -6.49 3.90
CA ALA A 272 -3.25 -7.15 5.17
C ALA A 272 -2.12 -6.86 6.16
N LYS A 273 -2.17 -7.50 7.34
CA LYS A 273 -1.09 -7.42 8.33
C LYS A 273 0.26 -7.78 7.70
N GLY A 274 1.29 -7.02 8.10
CA GLY A 274 2.67 -7.26 7.71
C GLY A 274 3.13 -6.36 6.56
N TYR A 275 4.18 -6.80 5.87
CA TYR A 275 4.93 -5.95 4.95
C TYR A 275 5.31 -6.68 3.66
N PRO A 276 5.48 -5.95 2.53
CA PRO A 276 6.03 -6.55 1.32
C PRO A 276 7.51 -6.96 1.44
N GLY A 277 8.19 -6.51 2.49
CA GLY A 277 9.64 -6.67 2.69
C GLY A 277 10.48 -5.59 2.01
N LYS A 278 11.80 -5.64 2.22
CA LYS A 278 12.77 -4.75 1.60
C LYS A 278 12.99 -5.10 0.14
N HIS A 279 12.91 -4.07 -0.70
CA HIS A 279 13.37 -4.14 -2.07
C HIS A 279 14.89 -4.00 -2.13
N LEU A 280 15.59 -5.11 -2.33
CA LEU A 280 17.06 -5.22 -2.21
C LEU A 280 17.77 -4.30 -3.20
N PHE A 281 17.35 -4.29 -4.48
CA PHE A 281 17.98 -3.42 -5.48
C PHE A 281 17.82 -1.93 -5.10
N GLY A 282 16.62 -1.56 -4.64
CA GLY A 282 16.32 -0.22 -4.15
C GLY A 282 17.14 0.18 -2.93
N GLU A 283 17.36 -0.75 -2.01
CA GLU A 283 18.15 -0.54 -0.79
C GLU A 283 19.64 -0.32 -1.08
N VAL A 284 20.22 -1.06 -2.04
CA VAL A 284 21.67 -1.07 -2.28
C VAL A 284 22.13 -0.19 -3.45
N ILE A 285 21.25 0.05 -4.43
CA ILE A 285 21.52 0.88 -5.62
C ILE A 285 20.58 2.08 -5.67
N GLY A 286 19.27 1.84 -5.53
CA GLY A 286 18.24 2.82 -5.85
C GLY A 286 18.09 3.08 -7.36
N TYR A 287 16.97 3.64 -7.75
CA TYR A 287 16.58 3.90 -9.15
C TYR A 287 16.77 5.38 -9.49
N PRO A 288 17.83 5.77 -10.22
CA PRO A 288 18.10 7.15 -10.53
C PRO A 288 17.01 7.74 -11.45
N SER A 289 16.59 8.96 -11.13
CA SER A 289 15.89 9.82 -12.10
C SER A 289 16.70 9.99 -13.38
N LEU A 290 16.03 10.20 -14.52
CA LEU A 290 16.70 10.35 -15.82
C LEU A 290 17.69 11.53 -15.85
N ASN A 291 17.42 12.58 -15.07
CA ASN A 291 18.28 13.74 -14.90
C ASN A 291 19.30 13.60 -13.76
N LYS A 292 19.33 12.44 -13.09
CA LYS A 292 20.25 12.05 -11.99
C LYS A 292 20.16 12.93 -10.74
N LYS A 293 19.10 13.73 -10.56
CA LYS A 293 18.94 14.60 -9.38
C LYS A 293 18.43 13.87 -8.14
N THR A 294 17.79 12.71 -8.32
CA THR A 294 17.23 11.92 -7.22
C THR A 294 17.26 10.41 -7.50
N ARG A 295 16.91 9.60 -6.49
CA ARG A 295 16.77 8.14 -6.56
C ARG A 295 15.51 7.63 -5.86
N TRP A 296 14.83 6.67 -6.48
CA TRP A 296 13.68 5.96 -5.91
C TRP A 296 14.09 4.64 -5.26
N GLN A 297 13.35 4.21 -4.24
CA GLN A 297 13.65 2.98 -3.48
C GLN A 297 12.84 1.82 -4.01
N THR A 298 11.76 2.06 -4.76
CA THR A 298 11.01 1.01 -5.44
C THR A 298 10.51 1.49 -6.81
N PRO A 299 10.29 0.56 -7.76
CA PRO A 299 9.66 0.89 -9.03
C PRO A 299 8.24 1.44 -8.84
N ALA A 300 7.51 0.97 -7.83
CA ALA A 300 6.16 1.44 -7.52
C ALA A 300 6.15 2.94 -7.19
N GLN A 301 7.09 3.41 -6.36
CA GLN A 301 7.20 4.85 -6.05
C GLN A 301 7.44 5.69 -7.31
N MET A 302 8.24 5.17 -8.25
CA MET A 302 8.55 5.83 -9.51
C MET A 302 7.39 5.81 -10.51
N ILE A 303 6.65 4.70 -10.57
CA ILE A 303 5.48 4.52 -11.44
C ILE A 303 4.33 5.41 -10.98
N TYR A 304 4.05 5.45 -9.68
CA TYR A 304 2.97 6.28 -9.14
C TYR A 304 3.40 7.73 -8.97
N LYS A 305 4.67 7.99 -8.63
CA LYS A 305 5.26 9.32 -8.51
C LYS A 305 4.37 10.29 -7.72
N LEU A 306 3.94 9.86 -6.53
CA LEU A 306 2.97 10.58 -5.71
C LEU A 306 3.52 11.93 -5.22
N ASP A 307 2.64 12.90 -5.06
CA ASP A 307 2.97 14.31 -4.75
C ASP A 307 3.71 14.49 -3.42
N PHE A 308 3.56 13.58 -2.47
CA PHE A 308 4.21 13.63 -1.17
C PHE A 308 5.61 13.00 -1.11
N TYR A 309 6.09 12.39 -2.21
CA TYR A 309 7.47 11.92 -2.26
C TYR A 309 8.43 13.09 -2.55
N PRO A 310 9.51 13.28 -1.74
CA PRO A 310 10.53 14.30 -2.00
C PRO A 310 11.14 14.21 -3.41
N GLN A 311 11.25 13.01 -3.94
CA GLN A 311 11.79 12.71 -5.27
C GLN A 311 10.94 13.28 -6.41
N THR A 312 9.62 13.39 -6.24
CA THR A 312 8.67 13.85 -7.27
C THR A 312 9.04 15.23 -7.82
N LYS A 313 9.55 16.11 -6.95
CA LYS A 313 10.01 17.46 -7.34
C LYS A 313 11.20 17.44 -8.30
N TYR A 314 12.02 16.40 -8.26
CA TYR A 314 13.30 16.34 -8.99
C TYR A 314 13.27 15.43 -10.21
N ASP A 315 12.29 14.54 -10.31
CA ASP A 315 12.17 13.62 -11.43
C ASP A 315 11.24 14.21 -12.51
N ASP A 316 11.74 14.36 -13.74
CA ASP A 316 11.00 14.99 -14.84
C ASP A 316 10.01 14.03 -15.53
N ARG A 317 10.04 12.73 -15.19
CA ARG A 317 9.12 11.73 -15.77
C ARG A 317 7.68 11.98 -15.36
N GLU A 318 6.74 11.61 -16.21
CA GLU A 318 5.33 11.61 -15.86
C GLU A 318 4.97 10.39 -14.99
N PRO A 319 4.01 10.52 -14.05
CA PRO A 319 3.42 9.35 -13.41
C PRO A 319 2.84 8.41 -14.47
N MET A 320 3.15 7.13 -14.35
CA MET A 320 2.77 6.10 -15.33
C MET A 320 1.48 5.40 -14.96
N ALA A 321 1.13 5.37 -13.66
CA ALA A 321 -0.08 4.75 -13.16
C ALA A 321 -0.73 5.54 -12.01
N ARG A 322 -1.98 5.21 -11.73
CA ARG A 322 -2.74 5.64 -10.55
C ARG A 322 -3.11 4.44 -9.68
N VAL A 323 -3.28 4.64 -8.38
CA VAL A 323 -3.45 3.54 -7.43
C VAL A 323 -4.55 3.82 -6.41
N ALA A 324 -5.41 2.85 -6.13
CA ALA A 324 -6.14 2.84 -4.87
C ALA A 324 -6.08 1.48 -4.20
N PHE A 325 -6.30 1.44 -2.89
CA PHE A 325 -6.26 0.19 -2.13
C PHE A 325 -7.29 0.19 -1.01
N THR A 326 -7.59 -1.01 -0.53
CA THR A 326 -8.30 -1.26 0.74
C THR A 326 -7.46 -2.18 1.62
N GLU A 327 -7.86 -2.39 2.88
CA GLU A 327 -7.35 -3.50 3.69
C GLU A 327 -8.27 -4.73 3.64
N THR A 328 -7.83 -5.86 4.20
CA THR A 328 -8.65 -7.06 4.39
C THR A 328 -9.82 -6.72 5.30
N ILE A 329 -11.01 -6.52 4.71
CA ILE A 329 -12.24 -6.19 5.42
C ILE A 329 -13.38 -7.14 5.00
N PRO A 330 -14.41 -7.31 5.85
CA PRO A 330 -15.60 -8.06 5.48
C PRO A 330 -16.27 -7.54 4.20
N ILE A 331 -16.85 -8.45 3.40
CA ILE A 331 -17.64 -8.12 2.20
C ILE A 331 -18.75 -7.11 2.52
N ASP A 332 -19.40 -7.27 3.67
CA ASP A 332 -20.50 -6.38 4.09
C ASP A 332 -20.01 -4.95 4.28
N ILE A 333 -18.90 -4.78 4.98
CA ILE A 333 -18.27 -3.48 5.19
C ILE A 333 -17.80 -2.90 3.85
N PHE A 334 -17.16 -3.70 2.99
CA PHE A 334 -16.72 -3.26 1.67
C PHE A 334 -17.92 -2.76 0.82
N ILE A 335 -19.04 -3.49 0.82
CA ILE A 335 -20.24 -3.07 0.10
C ILE A 335 -20.83 -1.80 0.73
N GLU A 336 -21.08 -1.80 2.04
CA GLU A 336 -21.79 -0.71 2.71
C GLU A 336 -21.07 0.62 2.60
N THR A 337 -19.74 0.61 2.67
CA THR A 337 -18.91 1.81 2.63
C THR A 337 -18.62 2.34 1.22
N ASN A 338 -18.80 1.52 0.18
CA ASN A 338 -18.44 1.87 -1.20
C ASN A 338 -19.62 1.85 -2.19
N LEU A 339 -20.74 1.19 -1.86
CA LEU A 339 -21.99 1.25 -2.61
C LEU A 339 -22.75 2.53 -2.24
N VAL A 340 -22.13 3.65 -2.57
CA VAL A 340 -22.54 5.00 -2.16
C VAL A 340 -22.61 5.94 -3.36
N ASP A 341 -23.23 7.10 -3.17
CA ASP A 341 -23.11 8.21 -4.12
C ASP A 341 -21.75 8.90 -3.90
N TRP A 342 -20.77 8.58 -4.75
CA TRP A 342 -19.44 9.16 -4.65
C TRP A 342 -19.42 10.66 -4.90
N ALA A 343 -20.40 11.21 -5.64
CA ALA A 343 -20.53 12.65 -5.80
C ALA A 343 -20.94 13.34 -4.49
N ASP A 344 -21.80 12.72 -3.68
CA ASP A 344 -22.11 13.23 -2.33
C ASP A 344 -20.89 13.19 -1.39
N ILE A 345 -20.11 12.09 -1.43
CA ILE A 345 -18.85 11.99 -0.66
C ILE A 345 -17.87 13.10 -1.08
N MET A 346 -17.65 13.28 -2.38
CA MET A 346 -16.82 14.37 -2.93
C MET A 346 -17.30 15.76 -2.45
N ALA A 347 -18.61 16.00 -2.50
CA ALA A 347 -19.20 17.27 -2.10
C ALA A 347 -19.03 17.55 -0.61
N ARG A 348 -19.17 16.54 0.25
CA ARG A 348 -18.90 16.65 1.70
C ARG A 348 -17.45 17.01 1.97
N ASN A 349 -16.51 16.28 1.35
CA ASN A 349 -15.08 16.56 1.49
C ASN A 349 -14.75 17.98 1.01
N GLN A 350 -15.36 18.42 -0.09
CA GLN A 350 -15.15 19.77 -0.60
C GLN A 350 -15.63 20.85 0.38
N ARG A 351 -16.79 20.68 1.03
CA ARG A 351 -17.29 21.66 2.02
C ARG A 351 -16.33 21.84 3.18
N ILE A 352 -15.83 20.74 3.74
CA ILE A 352 -14.84 20.79 4.83
C ILE A 352 -13.54 21.42 4.35
N LYS A 353 -13.06 21.02 3.17
CA LYS A 353 -11.86 21.61 2.55
C LYS A 353 -12.01 23.13 2.35
N ASP A 354 -13.14 23.60 1.82
CA ASP A 354 -13.39 25.02 1.55
C ASP A 354 -13.38 25.86 2.83
N ILE A 355 -13.75 25.27 3.97
CA ILE A 355 -13.63 25.91 5.27
C ILE A 355 -12.16 25.95 5.69
N MET A 356 -11.49 24.81 5.72
CA MET A 356 -10.07 24.71 6.14
C MET A 356 -9.15 25.60 5.28
N ASP A 357 -9.41 25.73 3.97
CA ASP A 357 -8.65 26.57 3.05
C ASP A 357 -8.67 28.05 3.44
N LYS A 358 -9.66 28.52 4.20
CA LYS A 358 -9.76 29.91 4.69
C LYS A 358 -9.02 30.14 6.02
N CYS A 359 -8.84 29.08 6.81
CA CYS A 359 -8.44 29.18 8.21
C CYS A 359 -6.92 29.16 8.38
N ASP A 360 -6.33 30.15 9.05
CA ASP A 360 -4.91 30.10 9.40
C ASP A 360 -4.63 29.06 10.50
N ILE A 361 -5.60 28.87 11.39
CA ILE A 361 -5.54 27.99 12.55
C ILE A 361 -6.87 27.24 12.68
N ILE A 362 -6.85 25.98 13.11
CA ILE A 362 -8.02 25.20 13.53
C ILE A 362 -7.90 24.86 15.01
N TYR A 363 -8.97 25.10 15.76
CA TYR A 363 -9.12 24.72 17.16
C TYR A 363 -10.01 23.49 17.29
N ILE A 364 -9.62 22.58 18.18
CA ILE A 364 -10.39 21.40 18.58
C ILE A 364 -10.48 21.43 20.09
N GLU A 365 -11.69 21.49 20.65
CA GLU A 365 -11.91 21.61 22.08
C GLU A 365 -12.96 20.61 22.57
N GLY A 366 -12.52 19.66 23.39
CA GLY A 366 -13.39 18.74 24.10
C GLY A 366 -13.95 19.35 25.37
N LYS A 367 -15.19 18.96 25.69
CA LYS A 367 -15.97 19.51 26.82
C LYS A 367 -16.15 18.53 27.97
N LEU A 368 -15.56 17.34 27.87
CA LEU A 368 -15.64 16.34 28.92
C LEU A 368 -14.76 16.73 30.11
N ASN A 369 -15.18 16.30 31.31
CA ASN A 369 -14.41 16.49 32.54
C ASN A 369 -13.67 15.18 32.88
N GLU A 370 -12.59 14.92 32.16
CA GLU A 370 -11.80 13.68 32.27
C GLU A 370 -10.34 13.99 32.57
N LYS A 371 -9.55 12.94 32.91
CA LYS A 371 -8.11 13.07 33.21
C LYS A 371 -7.35 13.76 32.06
N TYR A 372 -7.67 13.38 30.83
CA TYR A 372 -7.19 14.02 29.62
C TYR A 372 -8.38 14.42 28.77
N VAL A 373 -8.26 15.56 28.11
CA VAL A 373 -9.29 16.10 27.23
C VAL A 373 -8.60 16.52 25.95
N THR A 374 -9.18 16.18 24.81
CA THR A 374 -8.69 16.65 23.52
C THR A 374 -8.80 18.18 23.48
N LYS A 375 -7.67 18.85 23.37
CA LYS A 375 -7.55 20.29 23.18
C LYS A 375 -6.37 20.55 22.28
N LEU A 376 -6.64 20.96 21.04
CA LEU A 376 -5.62 21.17 20.02
C LEU A 376 -5.74 22.54 19.35
N GLU A 377 -4.58 23.05 18.95
CA GLU A 377 -4.40 24.12 17.99
C GLU A 377 -3.62 23.55 16.80
N VAL A 378 -4.16 23.68 15.58
CA VAL A 378 -3.57 23.16 14.34
C VAL A 378 -3.24 24.32 13.41
N GLY A 379 -1.97 24.58 13.15
CA GLY A 379 -1.51 25.65 12.28
C GLY A 379 -1.44 25.25 10.82
N LEU A 380 -1.97 26.09 9.92
CA LEU A 380 -2.05 25.81 8.47
C LEU A 380 -1.22 26.77 7.61
N VAL A 381 -0.52 27.74 8.22
CA VAL A 381 0.31 28.72 7.50
C VAL A 381 1.78 28.46 7.81
N LYS A 382 2.60 28.35 6.77
CA LYS A 382 4.05 28.16 6.85
C LYS A 382 4.73 29.47 7.26
N GLU A 383 5.97 29.37 7.72
CA GLU A 383 6.78 30.55 8.12
C GLU A 383 6.93 31.59 6.99
N ASP A 384 6.92 31.17 5.73
CA ASP A 384 7.01 32.06 4.55
C ASP A 384 5.68 32.72 4.17
N GLY A 385 4.60 32.47 4.92
CA GLY A 385 3.26 32.98 4.69
C GLY A 385 2.46 32.19 3.63
N SER A 386 3.05 31.17 3.00
CA SER A 386 2.30 30.22 2.16
C SER A 386 1.47 29.26 3.03
N ARG A 387 0.45 28.64 2.44
CA ARG A 387 -0.47 27.76 3.17
C ARG A 387 -0.13 26.30 2.96
N ARG A 388 -0.38 25.48 3.98
CA ARG A 388 -0.43 24.02 3.87
C ARG A 388 -1.59 23.61 2.96
N TRP A 389 -1.39 22.53 2.21
CA TRP A 389 -2.37 22.09 1.23
C TRP A 389 -3.42 21.20 1.89
N VAL A 390 -4.66 21.70 1.97
CA VAL A 390 -5.80 20.89 2.36
C VAL A 390 -6.22 20.00 1.19
N ARG A 391 -6.30 18.71 1.44
CA ARG A 391 -6.59 17.63 0.48
C ARG A 391 -7.96 17.04 0.78
N ARG A 392 -8.46 16.29 -0.20
CA ARG A 392 -9.67 15.46 -0.05
C ARG A 392 -9.25 14.01 -0.29
N SER A 393 -9.80 13.11 0.49
CA SER A 393 -9.74 11.67 0.26
C SER A 393 -11.10 11.20 -0.20
N ASP A 394 -11.51 11.64 -1.38
CA ASP A 394 -12.73 11.19 -2.06
C ASP A 394 -12.44 10.04 -3.05
N THR A 395 -11.24 9.47 -2.94
CA THR A 395 -10.74 8.36 -3.77
C THR A 395 -10.68 8.70 -5.26
N ASP A 396 -10.67 9.97 -5.66
CA ASP A 396 -10.59 10.33 -7.07
C ASP A 396 -9.22 9.98 -7.69
N VAL A 397 -9.15 8.79 -8.27
CA VAL A 397 -8.01 8.26 -9.03
C VAL A 397 -8.41 8.07 -10.49
N ARG A 398 -9.17 9.02 -11.06
CA ARG A 398 -9.63 8.97 -12.45
C ARG A 398 -8.53 9.26 -13.48
N GLU A 399 -7.49 9.96 -13.06
CA GLU A 399 -6.40 10.41 -13.92
C GLU A 399 -5.05 9.97 -13.36
N LYS A 400 -4.06 9.79 -14.24
CA LYS A 400 -2.69 9.48 -13.82
C LYS A 400 -1.98 10.69 -13.22
N ILE A 401 -2.35 11.91 -13.63
CA ILE A 401 -1.73 13.16 -13.17
C ILE A 401 -2.70 13.88 -12.24
N ASN A 402 -2.21 14.23 -11.06
CA ASN A 402 -2.91 15.10 -10.12
C ASN A 402 -2.96 16.54 -10.67
N LYS A 403 -4.11 16.90 -11.26
CA LYS A 403 -4.32 18.21 -11.89
C LYS A 403 -4.23 19.36 -10.89
N THR A 404 -4.74 19.15 -9.67
CA THR A 404 -4.68 20.16 -8.60
C THR A 404 -3.23 20.46 -8.22
N TYR A 405 -2.44 19.43 -7.97
CA TYR A 405 -1.02 19.58 -7.63
C TYR A 405 -0.23 20.22 -8.79
N LEU A 406 -0.51 19.82 -10.04
CA LEU A 406 0.11 20.40 -11.23
C LEU A 406 -0.20 21.90 -11.37
N GLN A 407 -1.45 22.31 -11.15
CA GLN A 407 -1.86 23.72 -11.20
C GLN A 407 -1.19 24.55 -10.10
N MET A 408 -1.06 24.00 -8.90
CA MET A 408 -0.45 24.69 -7.77
C MET A 408 1.07 24.83 -7.87
N THR A 409 1.75 23.80 -8.40
CA THR A 409 3.21 23.69 -8.29
C THR A 409 3.95 23.66 -9.62
N GLY A 410 3.26 23.43 -10.73
CA GLY A 410 3.86 23.13 -12.03
C GLY A 410 4.47 21.71 -12.13
N ILE A 411 4.38 20.89 -11.07
CA ILE A 411 4.99 19.56 -11.01
C ILE A 411 3.95 18.49 -11.35
N LYS A 412 4.33 17.56 -12.24
CA LYS A 412 3.51 16.38 -12.56
C LYS A 412 3.72 15.30 -11.51
N ALA A 413 2.69 15.05 -10.71
CA ALA A 413 2.63 14.00 -9.70
C ALA A 413 1.43 13.08 -9.94
N GLY A 414 1.46 11.85 -9.43
CA GLY A 414 0.37 10.90 -9.61
C GLY A 414 -0.73 10.95 -8.56
N CYS A 415 -1.78 10.17 -8.80
CA CYS A 415 -2.96 10.08 -7.94
C CYS A 415 -2.97 8.78 -7.12
N MET A 416 -3.41 8.90 -5.88
CA MET A 416 -3.62 7.80 -4.94
C MET A 416 -4.92 8.03 -4.13
N GLY A 417 -5.60 6.94 -3.74
CA GLY A 417 -6.77 7.02 -2.88
C GLY A 417 -7.00 5.76 -2.03
N ASN A 418 -7.70 5.93 -0.91
CA ASN A 418 -8.17 4.84 -0.05
C ASN A 418 -9.59 4.42 -0.45
N ILE A 419 -9.90 3.14 -0.40
CA ILE A 419 -11.24 2.59 -0.61
C ILE A 419 -11.63 1.92 0.74
N PRO A 420 -12.63 2.43 1.49
CA PRO A 420 -13.46 3.60 1.18
C PRO A 420 -12.73 4.94 1.35
N GLY A 421 -13.31 5.98 0.76
CA GLY A 421 -12.92 7.38 1.00
C GLY A 421 -13.86 8.05 2.00
N GLY A 422 -13.63 9.35 2.22
CA GLY A 422 -14.47 10.24 3.00
C GLY A 422 -13.70 10.99 4.09
N GLU A 423 -12.74 11.81 3.71
CA GLU A 423 -12.18 12.82 4.62
C GLU A 423 -11.69 14.07 3.87
N ALA A 424 -11.51 15.15 4.63
CA ALA A 424 -10.66 16.27 4.26
C ALA A 424 -9.51 16.37 5.26
N PHE A 425 -8.29 16.55 4.77
CA PHE A 425 -7.10 16.43 5.59
C PHE A 425 -5.99 17.37 5.13
N THR A 426 -4.99 17.58 5.98
CA THR A 426 -3.83 18.39 5.66
C THR A 426 -2.63 17.90 6.46
N THR A 427 -1.43 18.10 5.92
CA THR A 427 -0.25 18.10 6.77
C THR A 427 -0.22 19.42 7.54
N PRO A 428 -0.21 19.40 8.88
CA PRO A 428 -0.15 20.63 9.65
C PRO A 428 1.24 21.27 9.55
N GLU A 429 1.32 22.60 9.67
CA GLU A 429 2.61 23.25 9.90
C GLU A 429 3.10 22.91 11.30
N TYR A 430 2.21 23.08 12.28
CA TYR A 430 2.41 22.76 13.69
C TYR A 430 1.08 22.27 14.31
N MET A 431 1.18 21.57 15.43
CA MET A 431 0.08 21.14 16.29
C MET A 431 0.45 21.28 17.77
N LYS A 432 -0.36 21.97 18.57
CA LYS A 432 -0.13 22.17 20.01
C LYS A 432 -1.27 21.64 20.83
N GLY A 433 -0.96 20.98 21.95
CA GLY A 433 -1.95 20.55 22.93
C GLY A 433 -2.01 19.02 23.07
N ILE A 434 -3.16 18.50 23.46
CA ILE A 434 -3.35 17.07 23.72
C ILE A 434 -4.49 16.54 22.84
N PHE A 435 -4.34 15.34 22.31
CA PHE A 435 -5.48 14.58 21.78
C PHE A 435 -5.56 13.18 22.38
N VAL A 436 -6.80 12.69 22.48
CA VAL A 436 -7.15 11.41 23.06
C VAL A 436 -7.70 10.52 21.96
N GLY A 437 -6.88 9.57 21.49
CA GLY A 437 -7.25 8.52 20.56
C GLY A 437 -8.06 7.43 21.24
N ASP A 438 -9.35 7.28 20.91
CA ASP A 438 -10.30 6.42 21.61
C ASP A 438 -11.12 5.52 20.67
N VAL A 439 -10.62 5.25 19.46
CA VAL A 439 -11.28 4.39 18.47
C VAL A 439 -10.35 3.28 17.97
N VAL A 440 -9.28 3.66 17.26
CA VAL A 440 -8.34 2.70 16.67
C VAL A 440 -6.99 3.40 16.42
N VAL A 441 -5.91 2.63 16.48
CA VAL A 441 -4.58 3.06 16.00
C VAL A 441 -4.01 2.03 15.04
N HIS A 442 -3.38 2.49 13.97
CA HIS A 442 -2.68 1.63 13.02
C HIS A 442 -1.16 1.72 13.18
N VAL A 443 -0.51 0.57 13.28
CA VAL A 443 0.96 0.48 13.43
C VAL A 443 1.55 -0.50 12.41
N ASP A 444 1.20 -1.78 12.54
CA ASP A 444 1.47 -2.89 11.60
C ASP A 444 0.18 -3.63 11.21
N GLN A 445 -0.91 -3.32 11.93
CA GLN A 445 -2.30 -3.66 11.74
C GLN A 445 -3.13 -2.66 12.54
N SER A 446 -4.45 -2.79 12.46
CA SER A 446 -5.40 -2.02 13.26
C SER A 446 -5.48 -2.57 14.70
N TYR A 447 -5.37 -1.69 15.70
CA TYR A 447 -5.54 -2.02 17.11
C TYR A 447 -6.69 -1.20 17.70
N PRO A 448 -7.73 -1.84 18.26
CA PRO A 448 -8.85 -1.11 18.84
C PRO A 448 -8.41 -0.34 20.09
N LEU A 449 -9.00 0.83 20.28
CA LEU A 449 -8.90 1.68 21.47
C LEU A 449 -10.33 1.98 21.97
N ASP A 450 -10.46 2.45 23.19
CA ASP A 450 -11.74 2.88 23.76
C ASP A 450 -11.54 4.00 24.78
N GLU A 451 -12.63 4.56 25.31
CA GLU A 451 -12.59 5.64 26.29
C GLU A 451 -11.92 5.26 27.63
N LYS A 452 -11.78 3.96 27.94
CA LYS A 452 -11.15 3.47 29.17
C LYS A 452 -9.67 3.19 28.98
N ASN A 453 -9.26 2.82 27.77
CA ASN A 453 -7.89 2.51 27.38
C ASN A 453 -7.47 3.33 26.14
N PRO A 454 -7.55 4.67 26.17
CA PRO A 454 -7.20 5.49 25.02
C PRO A 454 -5.69 5.59 24.84
N LEU A 455 -5.26 6.02 23.66
CA LEU A 455 -3.89 6.48 23.41
C LEU A 455 -3.86 8.01 23.54
N VAL A 456 -3.00 8.54 24.43
CA VAL A 456 -2.93 9.97 24.70
C VAL A 456 -1.62 10.54 24.20
N VAL A 457 -1.72 11.57 23.37
CA VAL A 457 -0.58 12.18 22.69
C VAL A 457 -0.55 13.68 22.99
N GLU A 458 0.60 14.15 23.44
CA GLU A 458 0.93 15.56 23.59
C GLU A 458 1.66 16.02 22.32
N CYS A 459 1.16 17.09 21.70
CA CYS A 459 1.78 17.75 20.56
C CYS A 459 2.38 19.09 21.01
N TYR A 460 3.61 19.35 20.60
CA TYR A 460 4.32 20.59 20.91
C TYR A 460 5.06 21.06 19.67
N ASP A 461 4.69 22.26 19.22
CA ASP A 461 5.12 22.79 17.93
C ASP A 461 4.76 21.83 16.80
N ASP A 462 5.69 21.25 16.05
CA ASP A 462 5.37 20.25 15.03
C ASP A 462 5.74 18.81 15.43
N HIS A 463 6.11 18.59 16.70
CA HIS A 463 6.50 17.29 17.25
C HIS A 463 5.42 16.70 18.15
N TYR A 464 5.59 15.42 18.50
CA TYR A 464 4.68 14.73 19.40
C TYR A 464 5.40 13.86 20.45
N LYS A 465 4.67 13.55 21.51
CA LYS A 465 5.05 12.57 22.53
C LYS A 465 3.83 11.78 22.99
N ILE A 466 3.96 10.46 23.04
CA ILE A 466 2.94 9.60 23.66
C ILE A 466 3.13 9.67 25.17
N ILE A 467 2.08 10.08 25.89
CA ILE A 467 2.14 10.31 27.35
C ILE A 467 1.32 9.30 28.16
N ASP A 468 0.37 8.61 27.54
CA ASP A 468 -0.41 7.54 28.17
C ASP A 468 -0.97 6.58 27.11
N GLY A 469 -1.31 5.35 27.52
CA GLY A 469 -2.02 4.39 26.68
C GLY A 469 -1.60 2.92 26.87
N PRO A 470 -2.20 2.00 26.10
CA PRO A 470 -1.95 0.57 26.24
C PRO A 470 -0.47 0.22 25.98
N LYS A 471 0.16 -0.42 26.95
CA LYS A 471 1.61 -0.70 26.92
C LYS A 471 2.04 -1.51 25.70
N ASP A 472 1.25 -2.52 25.32
CA ASP A 472 1.58 -3.38 24.17
C ASP A 472 1.54 -2.60 22.85
N ILE A 473 0.62 -1.63 22.71
CA ILE A 473 0.55 -0.74 21.55
C ILE A 473 1.75 0.22 21.53
N ILE A 474 2.11 0.82 22.67
CA ILE A 474 3.29 1.70 22.78
C ILE A 474 4.58 0.95 22.43
N ASP A 475 4.72 -0.31 22.86
CA ASP A 475 5.85 -1.16 22.53
C ASP A 475 5.93 -1.43 21.01
N LYS A 476 4.79 -1.68 20.35
CA LYS A 476 4.71 -1.85 18.89
C LYS A 476 5.06 -0.57 18.14
N ILE A 477 4.57 0.59 18.58
CA ILE A 477 4.93 1.90 18.02
C ILE A 477 6.45 2.12 18.12
N SER A 478 7.02 1.84 19.29
CA SER A 478 8.46 1.98 19.54
C SER A 478 9.28 1.08 18.62
N LYS A 479 8.84 -0.19 18.45
CA LYS A 479 9.44 -1.12 17.50
C LYS A 479 9.35 -0.61 16.06
N ARG A 480 8.17 -0.13 15.63
CA ARG A 480 7.93 0.42 14.29
C ARG A 480 8.88 1.58 13.99
N LYS A 481 9.00 2.53 14.92
CA LYS A 481 9.98 3.63 14.83
C LYS A 481 11.41 3.12 14.75
N SER A 482 11.79 2.15 15.58
CA SER A 482 13.14 1.57 15.54
C SER A 482 13.47 0.97 14.16
N ASP A 483 12.54 0.21 13.58
CA ASP A 483 12.74 -0.42 12.27
C ASP A 483 12.77 0.62 11.13
N ALA A 484 11.91 1.63 11.18
CA ALA A 484 11.92 2.75 10.23
C ALA A 484 13.24 3.55 10.26
N MET A 485 13.81 3.80 11.44
CA MET A 485 15.11 4.46 11.58
C MET A 485 16.24 3.61 11.00
N LYS A 486 16.22 2.29 11.20
CA LYS A 486 17.23 1.39 10.60
C LYS A 486 17.23 1.48 9.07
N MET A 487 16.04 1.54 8.45
CA MET A 487 15.93 1.73 7.00
C MET A 487 16.58 3.02 6.52
N LEU A 488 16.39 4.15 7.23
CA LEU A 488 17.06 5.41 6.91
C LEU A 488 18.59 5.29 6.98
N LEU A 489 19.10 4.66 8.03
CA LEU A 489 20.53 4.47 8.25
C LEU A 489 21.15 3.54 7.19
N GLU A 490 20.42 2.52 6.76
CA GLU A 490 20.85 1.62 5.68
C GLU A 490 20.87 2.33 4.32
N ALA A 491 19.83 3.11 4.01
CA ALA A 491 19.80 3.90 2.78
C ALA A 491 20.95 4.92 2.71
N GLU A 492 21.26 5.57 3.84
CA GLU A 492 22.41 6.48 3.97
C GLU A 492 23.74 5.76 3.76
N LYS A 493 23.93 4.63 4.45
CA LYS A 493 25.14 3.81 4.34
C LYS A 493 25.38 3.35 2.90
N ASN A 494 24.32 2.94 2.21
CA ASN A 494 24.39 2.44 0.84
C ASN A 494 24.42 3.55 -0.22
N LYS A 495 24.15 4.80 0.17
CA LYS A 495 23.97 5.95 -0.73
C LYS A 495 22.90 5.67 -1.80
N SER A 496 21.86 4.92 -1.44
CA SER A 496 20.72 4.62 -2.32
C SER A 496 19.67 5.74 -2.35
N LEU A 497 19.83 6.73 -1.47
CA LEU A 497 19.11 8.01 -1.43
C LEU A 497 20.08 9.19 -1.42
N PRO A 498 19.70 10.35 -2.01
CA PRO A 498 20.39 11.61 -1.79
C PRO A 498 20.43 11.98 -0.31
N LYS A 499 21.56 12.55 0.14
CA LYS A 499 21.77 12.92 1.55
C LYS A 499 20.72 13.92 2.03
N GLU A 500 20.33 14.86 1.19
CA GLU A 500 19.35 15.89 1.51
C GLU A 500 17.97 15.29 1.81
N ILE A 501 17.59 14.22 1.10
CA ILE A 501 16.33 13.50 1.35
C ILE A 501 16.41 12.69 2.65
N ILE A 502 17.57 12.08 2.95
CA ILE A 502 17.79 11.37 4.22
C ILE A 502 17.71 12.35 5.40
N ASP A 503 18.41 13.48 5.31
CA ASP A 503 18.45 14.49 6.38
C ASP A 503 17.05 15.07 6.61
N LEU A 504 16.29 15.32 5.54
CA LEU A 504 14.88 15.72 5.61
C LEU A 504 14.04 14.68 6.36
N LYS A 505 14.14 13.40 5.98
CA LYS A 505 13.36 12.32 6.60
C LYS A 505 13.71 12.11 8.08
N LYS A 506 14.98 12.30 8.46
CA LYS A 506 15.44 12.28 9.85
C LYS A 506 14.91 13.47 10.65
N LYS A 507 14.93 14.68 10.07
CA LYS A 507 14.38 15.89 10.70
C LYS A 507 12.88 15.75 10.98
N ASN A 508 12.15 15.10 10.08
CA ASN A 508 10.71 14.89 10.20
C ASN A 508 10.31 13.66 11.03
N PHE A 509 11.27 12.93 11.60
CA PHE A 509 11.01 11.59 12.13
C PHE A 509 10.05 11.56 13.32
N GLU A 510 9.89 12.65 14.07
CA GLU A 510 8.98 12.74 15.22
C GLU A 510 7.92 13.83 15.04
N ARG A 511 7.61 14.16 13.78
CA ARG A 511 6.60 15.16 13.46
C ARG A 511 5.19 14.57 13.35
N VAL A 512 4.20 15.44 13.45
CA VAL A 512 2.82 15.13 13.07
C VAL A 512 2.70 15.23 11.54
N GLY A 513 2.22 14.16 10.92
CA GLY A 513 2.12 14.03 9.46
C GLY A 513 0.79 14.53 8.90
N GLU A 514 -0.29 14.39 9.68
CA GLU A 514 -1.64 14.64 9.20
C GLU A 514 -2.60 15.05 10.31
N PHE A 515 -3.53 15.92 9.95
CA PHE A 515 -4.77 16.19 10.66
C PHE A 515 -5.94 16.07 9.69
N ALA A 516 -6.98 15.35 10.07
CA ALA A 516 -8.09 15.02 9.19
C ALA A 516 -9.45 15.04 9.88
N ILE A 517 -10.47 15.39 9.09
CA ILE A 517 -11.89 15.40 9.47
C ILE A 517 -12.66 14.48 8.53
N ASN A 518 -13.32 13.50 9.13
CA ASN A 518 -13.88 12.35 8.43
C ASN A 518 -15.36 12.59 8.08
N THR A 519 -15.83 12.11 6.93
CA THR A 519 -17.10 12.54 6.32
C THR A 519 -18.00 11.43 5.78
N ASN A 520 -17.54 10.17 5.70
CA ASN A 520 -18.32 9.09 5.11
C ASN A 520 -19.46 8.67 6.06
N PRO A 521 -20.73 8.92 5.70
CA PRO A 521 -21.87 8.61 6.57
C PRO A 521 -22.23 7.12 6.57
N LYS A 522 -21.62 6.33 5.69
CA LYS A 522 -21.83 4.88 5.58
C LYS A 522 -20.73 4.06 6.23
N ALA A 523 -19.58 4.67 6.50
CA ALA A 523 -18.58 4.08 7.38
C ALA A 523 -19.12 4.01 8.82
N SER A 524 -18.85 2.89 9.48
CA SER A 524 -19.32 2.60 10.83
C SER A 524 -18.19 1.99 11.66
N LEU A 525 -18.32 2.07 12.98
CA LEU A 525 -17.31 1.58 13.91
C LEU A 525 -17.06 0.09 13.68
N CYS A 526 -15.80 -0.26 13.42
CA CYS A 526 -15.36 -1.63 13.19
C CYS A 526 -13.91 -1.83 13.65
N GLU A 527 -13.31 -2.98 13.36
CA GLU A 527 -11.92 -3.29 13.75
C GLU A 527 -10.86 -2.71 12.79
N TYR A 528 -11.29 -2.03 11.73
CA TYR A 528 -10.49 -1.69 10.56
C TYR A 528 -10.21 -0.19 10.49
N LEU A 529 -8.93 0.19 10.51
CA LEU A 529 -8.51 1.58 10.39
C LEU A 529 -9.12 2.22 9.15
N ILE A 530 -9.01 1.59 7.98
CA ILE A 530 -9.34 2.23 6.70
C ILE A 530 -10.81 2.65 6.61
N VAL A 531 -11.66 2.05 7.45
CA VAL A 531 -13.08 2.40 7.58
C VAL A 531 -13.27 3.40 8.71
N ASN A 532 -12.66 3.16 9.88
CA ASN A 532 -12.78 4.01 11.04
C ASN A 532 -12.28 5.45 10.78
N GLU A 533 -11.19 5.59 10.04
CA GLU A 533 -10.62 6.88 9.62
C GLU A 533 -11.52 7.63 8.62
N LYS A 534 -12.62 7.04 8.13
CA LYS A 534 -13.57 7.69 7.22
C LYS A 534 -14.92 7.99 7.87
N ILE A 535 -15.19 7.50 9.09
CA ILE A 535 -16.50 7.63 9.74
C ILE A 535 -16.88 9.11 9.92
N ALA A 536 -18.02 9.51 9.36
CA ALA A 536 -18.54 10.87 9.49
C ALA A 536 -18.57 11.36 10.95
N ARG A 537 -18.04 12.57 11.16
CA ARG A 537 -17.90 13.24 12.47
C ARG A 537 -16.80 12.63 13.36
N MET A 538 -15.99 11.71 12.87
CA MET A 538 -14.74 11.36 13.54
C MET A 538 -13.59 12.21 12.97
N MET A 539 -12.44 12.12 13.62
CA MET A 539 -11.21 12.74 13.17
C MET A 539 -10.07 11.75 13.36
N HIS A 540 -8.97 11.97 12.65
CA HIS A 540 -7.75 11.24 12.92
C HIS A 540 -6.52 12.13 12.75
N ILE A 541 -5.44 11.71 13.42
CA ILE A 541 -4.14 12.35 13.36
C ILE A 541 -3.11 11.28 13.05
N ALA A 542 -2.23 11.57 12.08
CA ALA A 542 -1.13 10.67 11.74
C ALA A 542 0.18 11.14 12.35
N LEU A 543 0.93 10.20 12.93
CA LEU A 543 2.29 10.41 13.40
C LEU A 543 3.30 10.01 12.31
N GLY A 544 4.35 10.82 12.14
CA GLY A 544 5.42 10.57 11.17
C GLY A 544 5.24 11.34 9.86
N SER A 545 5.20 10.61 8.75
CA SER A 545 5.27 11.18 7.40
C SER A 545 3.99 11.95 7.07
N GLY A 546 4.15 13.17 6.56
CA GLY A 546 3.04 13.93 6.00
C GLY A 546 2.84 13.71 4.49
N PHE A 547 1.74 14.27 4.00
CA PHE A 547 1.30 14.26 2.61
C PHE A 547 1.78 15.50 1.82
N GLU A 548 2.97 15.99 2.16
CA GLU A 548 3.73 16.99 1.41
C GLU A 548 5.22 16.60 1.37
N PRO A 549 5.95 16.91 0.27
CA PRO A 549 7.36 16.56 0.11
C PRO A 549 8.26 16.95 1.28
N ASP A 550 8.04 18.13 1.88
CA ASP A 550 8.88 18.65 2.97
C ASP A 550 8.61 17.99 4.33
N ARG A 551 7.62 17.09 4.41
CA ARG A 551 7.17 16.42 5.62
C ARG A 551 7.30 14.89 5.56
N SER A 552 8.03 14.36 4.57
CA SER A 552 8.22 12.91 4.41
C SER A 552 9.14 12.29 5.48
N THR A 553 8.82 11.06 5.93
CA THR A 553 9.72 10.15 6.69
C THR A 553 9.44 8.67 6.35
N GLU A 554 9.82 7.69 7.18
CA GLU A 554 9.71 6.23 6.90
C GLU A 554 8.54 5.50 7.59
N TYR A 555 7.70 6.22 8.34
CA TYR A 555 6.47 5.66 8.89
C TYR A 555 5.34 6.68 8.88
N HIS A 556 4.11 6.16 8.95
CA HIS A 556 2.87 6.91 9.05
C HIS A 556 1.94 6.03 9.91
N MET A 557 1.38 6.59 10.97
CA MET A 557 0.55 5.84 11.93
C MET A 557 -0.65 6.69 12.33
N ASP A 558 -1.83 6.27 11.90
CA ASP A 558 -3.08 6.97 12.14
C ASP A 558 -3.69 6.59 13.48
N ILE A 559 -4.20 7.59 14.18
CA ILE A 559 -4.92 7.45 15.44
C ILE A 559 -6.28 8.14 15.28
N VAL A 560 -7.34 7.35 15.37
CA VAL A 560 -8.72 7.82 15.20
C VAL A 560 -9.33 8.15 16.56
N PHE A 561 -10.10 9.24 16.59
CA PHE A 561 -10.84 9.68 17.77
C PHE A 561 -12.26 10.14 17.46
N ASN A 562 -13.16 9.92 18.41
CA ASN A 562 -14.60 10.05 18.24
C ASN A 562 -15.11 11.42 18.71
N ALA A 563 -15.36 12.33 17.77
CA ALA A 563 -15.79 13.69 18.09
C ALA A 563 -17.16 13.77 18.81
N PRO A 564 -18.21 13.02 18.39
CA PRO A 564 -19.46 12.91 19.15
C PRO A 564 -19.27 12.45 20.59
N ARG A 565 -18.48 11.40 20.81
CA ARG A 565 -18.24 10.87 22.17
C ARG A 565 -17.55 11.92 23.05
N GLN A 566 -16.55 12.59 22.51
CA GLN A 566 -15.75 13.58 23.22
C GLN A 566 -16.37 14.98 23.26
N LYS A 567 -17.55 15.17 22.65
CA LYS A 567 -18.27 16.47 22.59
C LYS A 567 -17.40 17.60 22.04
N LEU A 568 -16.71 17.32 20.93
CA LEU A 568 -15.71 18.25 20.38
C LEU A 568 -16.37 19.41 19.63
N ASP A 569 -15.94 20.62 19.95
CA ASP A 569 -16.10 21.77 19.06
C ASP A 569 -14.89 21.85 18.13
N VAL A 570 -15.14 22.05 16.84
CA VAL A 570 -14.10 22.22 15.82
C VAL A 570 -14.44 23.43 14.97
N TYR A 571 -13.56 24.42 14.99
CA TYR A 571 -13.70 25.66 14.23
C TYR A 571 -12.33 26.20 13.84
N GLY A 572 -12.27 26.87 12.70
CA GLY A 572 -11.05 27.55 12.28
C GLY A 572 -11.17 29.07 12.37
N ILE A 573 -10.03 29.73 12.49
CA ILE A 573 -9.90 31.19 12.50
C ILE A 573 -9.19 31.61 11.22
N ASP A 574 -9.81 32.49 10.43
CA ASP A 574 -9.16 33.06 9.25
C ASP A 574 -8.21 34.21 9.58
N LYS A 575 -7.52 34.72 8.57
CA LYS A 575 -6.57 35.84 8.70
C LYS A 575 -7.19 37.13 9.25
N GLN A 576 -8.51 37.30 9.14
CA GLN A 576 -9.25 38.46 9.65
C GLN A 576 -9.78 38.24 11.07
N GLY A 577 -9.60 37.04 11.63
CA GLY A 577 -10.10 36.67 12.95
C GLY A 577 -11.54 36.16 12.94
N ASN A 578 -12.14 35.85 11.78
CA ASN A 578 -13.48 35.29 11.74
C ASN A 578 -13.46 33.79 12.04
N GLU A 579 -14.46 33.33 12.79
CA GLU A 579 -14.69 31.91 13.07
C GLU A 579 -15.43 31.21 11.93
N HIS A 580 -14.92 30.06 11.51
CA HIS A 580 -15.54 29.15 10.56
C HIS A 580 -15.78 27.80 11.23
N TRP A 581 -17.02 27.53 11.57
CA TRP A 581 -17.41 26.34 12.32
C TRP A 581 -17.47 25.09 11.43
N ILE A 582 -16.93 23.98 11.92
CA ILE A 582 -16.94 22.66 11.26
C ILE A 582 -17.78 21.68 12.07
N LEU A 583 -17.47 21.51 13.36
CA LEU A 583 -18.24 20.69 14.31
C LEU A 583 -18.65 21.52 15.53
N LYS A 584 -19.87 21.28 16.03
CA LYS A 584 -20.36 21.78 17.32
C LYS A 584 -20.87 20.61 18.14
N ASP A 585 -20.32 20.41 19.34
CA ASP A 585 -20.68 19.30 20.23
C ASP A 585 -20.62 17.93 19.51
N GLY A 586 -19.63 17.75 18.63
CA GLY A 586 -19.43 16.55 17.82
C GLY A 586 -20.34 16.41 16.58
N GLU A 587 -21.19 17.39 16.28
CA GLU A 587 -22.08 17.39 15.12
C GLU A 587 -21.64 18.36 14.02
N PHE A 588 -21.85 18.02 12.75
CA PHE A 588 -21.53 18.92 11.64
C PHE A 588 -22.33 20.22 11.73
N ALA A 589 -21.61 21.34 11.70
CA ALA A 589 -22.15 22.68 11.60
C ALA A 589 -22.06 23.26 10.17
N ALA A 590 -21.35 22.55 9.27
CA ALA A 590 -20.97 22.95 7.92
C ALA A 590 -21.71 22.21 6.80
#